data_AF-A0A0A3I150-F1
#
_entry.id   AF-A0A0A3I150-F1
#
_cell.length_a   1.000
_cell.length_b   1.000
_cell.length_c   1.000
_cell.angle_alpha   90.00
_cell.angle_beta   90.00
_cell.angle_gamma   90.00
#
_symmetry.space_group_name_H-M   'P 1'
#
loop_
_entity.id
_entity.type
_entity.pdbx_description
1 polymer ?
#
loop_
_entity_poly.entity_id
_entity_poly.type
_entity_poly.pdbx_seq_one_letter_code
_entity_poly.pdbx_strand_id
1 'polypeptide(L)'
;MLKVKFKVNERRFFIPVPYIIINIASLIIASNWFNRFINKAIEKDGSKFIFPVIEREQLKPLLKELSNHRGLTLIETVSKDGTEIKIKL
;
A
#
# COMPACT_ATOMS: atom_id res chain seq x y z
N MET A 1 -0.02 -7.83 -11.71
CA MET A 1 -0.28 -8.51 -10.41
C MET A 1 0.83 -8.04 -9.54
N LEU A 2 0.54 -7.37 -8.43
CA LEU A 2 1.60 -6.77 -7.63
C LEU A 2 2.52 -7.85 -7.06
N LYS A 3 3.81 -7.60 -7.14
CA LYS A 3 4.91 -8.52 -6.86
C LYS A 3 5.75 -7.89 -5.77
N VAL A 4 5.59 -8.38 -4.54
CA VAL A 4 6.45 -7.98 -3.43
C VAL A 4 7.61 -8.96 -3.35
N LYS A 5 8.82 -8.46 -3.54
CA LYS A 5 10.06 -9.19 -3.33
C LYS A 5 10.73 -8.63 -2.10
N PHE A 6 11.18 -9.48 -1.20
CA PHE A 6 12.02 -9.08 -0.09
C PHE A 6 13.22 -10.01 0.04
N LYS A 7 14.35 -9.46 0.45
CA LYS A 7 15.58 -10.20 0.68
C LYS A 7 16.02 -9.98 2.12
N VAL A 8 16.12 -11.06 2.88
CA VAL A 8 16.53 -11.06 4.29
C VAL A 8 17.66 -12.07 4.45
N ASN A 9 18.81 -11.64 4.96
CA ASN A 9 19.98 -12.51 5.22
C ASN A 9 20.25 -13.49 4.05
N GLU A 10 20.39 -12.93 2.85
CA GLU A 10 20.58 -13.63 1.56
C GLU A 10 19.40 -14.44 1.01
N ARG A 11 18.37 -14.72 1.80
CA ARG A 11 17.17 -15.43 1.33
C ARG A 11 16.22 -14.47 0.61
N ARG A 12 15.79 -14.85 -0.59
CA ARG A 12 14.82 -14.10 -1.39
C ARG A 12 13.45 -14.71 -1.25
N PHE A 13 12.48 -13.87 -0.92
CA PHE A 13 11.09 -14.23 -0.82
C PHE A 13 10.26 -13.44 -1.83
N PHE A 14 9.16 -14.05 -2.27
CA PHE A 14 8.26 -13.49 -3.25
C PHE A 14 6.82 -13.74 -2.83
N ILE A 15 6.06 -12.67 -2.69
CA ILE A 15 4.62 -12.72 -2.41
C ILE A 15 3.88 -12.08 -3.59
N PRO A 16 3.15 -12.86 -4.40
CA PRO A 16 2.22 -12.30 -5.35
C PRO A 16 1.01 -11.74 -4.60
N VAL A 17 0.68 -10.48 -4.88
CA VAL A 17 -0.48 -9.77 -4.35
C VAL A 17 -1.46 -9.55 -5.50
N PRO A 18 -2.55 -10.34 -5.58
CA PRO A 18 -3.58 -10.14 -6.57
C PRO A 18 -4.26 -8.78 -6.42
N TYR A 19 -4.69 -8.18 -7.54
CA TYR A 19 -5.38 -6.88 -7.53
C TYR A 19 -6.69 -6.88 -6.75
N ILE A 20 -7.28 -8.05 -6.50
CA ILE A 20 -8.48 -8.14 -5.66
C ILE A 20 -8.20 -7.68 -4.22
N ILE A 21 -7.00 -7.98 -3.70
CA ILE A 21 -6.57 -7.52 -2.37
C ILE A 21 -6.45 -5.99 -2.37
N ILE A 22 -5.93 -5.40 -3.44
CA ILE A 22 -5.79 -3.95 -3.57
C ILE A 22 -7.18 -3.29 -3.69
N ASN A 23 -8.11 -3.90 -4.41
CA ASN A 23 -9.49 -3.42 -4.49
C ASN A 23 -10.21 -3.47 -3.13
N ILE A 24 -10.02 -4.54 -2.36
CA ILE A 24 -10.57 -4.66 -1.00
C ILE A 24 -9.94 -3.60 -0.08
N ALA A 25 -8.62 -3.42 -0.14
CA ALA A 25 -7.93 -2.39 0.62
C ALA A 25 -8.45 -0.99 0.26
N SER A 26 -8.73 -0.71 -1.01
CA SER A 26 -9.33 0.55 -1.45
C SER A 26 -10.73 0.79 -0.87
N LEU A 27 -11.55 -0.26 -0.73
CA LEU A 27 -12.85 -0.15 -0.07
C LEU A 27 -12.70 0.23 1.41
N ILE A 28 -11.73 -0.38 2.10
CA ILE A 28 -11.46 -0.13 3.51
C ILE A 28 -10.97 1.31 3.68
N ILE A 29 -9.98 1.73 2.90
CA ILE A 29 -9.37 3.07 2.97
C ILE A 29 -10.40 4.17 2.70
N ALA A 30 -11.30 3.96 1.73
CA ALA A 30 -12.35 4.91 1.39
C ALA A 30 -13.54 4.92 2.37
N SER A 31 -13.52 4.09 3.43
CA SER A 31 -14.60 4.03 4.40
C SER A 31 -14.48 5.11 5.48
N ASN A 32 -15.61 5.71 5.86
CA ASN A 32 -15.66 6.68 6.96
C ASN A 32 -15.23 6.07 8.30
N TRP A 33 -15.48 4.78 8.50
CA TRP A 33 -15.06 4.07 9.71
C TRP A 33 -13.52 4.01 9.81
N PHE A 34 -12.84 3.67 8.71
CA PHE A 34 -11.38 3.65 8.66
C PHE A 34 -10.79 5.04 8.88
N ASN A 35 -11.33 6.07 8.22
CA ASN A 35 -10.87 7.44 8.39
C ASN A 35 -10.97 7.89 9.87
N ARG A 36 -12.12 7.63 10.53
CA ARG A 36 -12.29 7.92 11.97
C ARG A 36 -11.32 7.14 12.85
N PHE A 37 -11.11 5.86 12.54
CA PHE A 37 -10.19 5.01 13.29
C PHE A 37 -8.75 5.53 13.21
N ILE A 38 -8.29 5.87 12.00
CA ILE A 38 -6.95 6.41 11.76
C ILE A 38 -6.80 7.79 12.42
N ASN A 39 -7.76 8.70 12.25
CA ASN A 39 -7.69 10.02 12.89
C ASN A 39 -7.66 9.92 14.43
N LYS A 40 -8.44 9.01 15.02
CA LYS A 40 -8.40 8.75 16.46
C LYS A 40 -7.07 8.16 16.92
N ALA A 41 -6.43 7.33 16.10
CA ALA A 41 -5.10 6.79 16.40
C ALA A 41 -4.01 7.88 16.30
N ILE A 42 -4.09 8.74 15.28
CA ILE A 42 -3.14 9.84 15.08
C ILE A 42 -3.25 10.89 16.19
N GLU A 43 -4.47 11.22 16.61
CA GLU A 43 -4.73 12.17 17.71
C GLU A 43 -4.12 11.66 19.03
N LYS A 44 -4.24 10.35 19.30
CA LYS A 44 -3.61 9.72 20.47
C LYS A 44 -2.08 9.76 20.45
N ASP A 45 -1.49 9.73 19.26
CA ASP A 45 -0.04 9.80 19.06
C ASP A 45 0.50 11.24 19.13
N GLY A 46 -0.36 12.22 19.41
CA GLY A 46 0.00 13.65 19.55
C GLY A 46 0.29 14.36 18.23
N SER A 47 0.03 13.70 17.10
CA SER A 47 0.24 14.27 15.78
C SER A 47 -0.92 15.20 15.37
N LYS A 48 -0.60 16.33 14.76
CA LYS A 48 -1.59 17.29 14.21
C LYS A 48 -2.08 16.91 12.81
N PHE A 49 -1.62 15.79 12.26
CA PHE A 49 -2.02 15.36 10.92
C PHE A 49 -3.45 14.81 10.93
N ILE A 50 -4.28 15.28 10.00
CA ILE A 50 -5.62 14.75 9.78
C ILE A 50 -5.58 13.95 8.48
N PHE A 51 -5.89 12.66 8.56
CA PHE A 51 -6.01 11.82 7.39
C PHE A 51 -7.23 12.26 6.56
N PRO A 52 -7.02 12.63 5.28
CA PRO A 52 -8.09 13.13 4.44
C PRO A 52 -9.09 12.01 4.12
N VAL A 53 -10.35 12.39 3.87
CA VAL A 53 -11.35 11.46 3.34
C VAL A 53 -10.98 11.19 1.88
N ILE A 54 -10.75 9.92 1.55
CA ILE A 54 -10.41 9.49 0.20
C ILE A 54 -11.66 8.93 -0.44
N GLU A 55 -12.09 9.52 -1.55
CA GLU A 55 -13.24 9.02 -2.28
C GLU A 55 -12.86 7.81 -3.13
N ARG A 56 -13.75 6.80 -3.14
CA ARG A 56 -13.55 5.59 -3.93
C ARG A 56 -13.39 5.88 -5.43
N GLU A 57 -14.06 6.92 -5.91
CA GLU A 57 -14.03 7.34 -7.32
C GLU A 57 -12.65 7.84 -7.73
N GLN A 58 -11.88 8.40 -6.79
CA GLN A 58 -10.50 8.83 -7.02
C GLN A 58 -9.54 7.63 -7.08
N LEU A 59 -9.82 6.56 -6.32
CA LEU A 59 -8.98 5.36 -6.28
C LEU A 59 -9.18 4.44 -7.49
N LYS A 60 -10.42 4.30 -8.00
CA LYS A 60 -10.74 3.45 -9.16
C LYS A 60 -9.82 3.67 -10.38
N PRO A 61 -9.63 4.89 -10.91
CA PRO A 61 -8.79 5.11 -12.08
C PRO A 61 -7.32 4.79 -11.79
N LEU A 62 -6.82 5.10 -10.59
CA LEU A 62 -5.47 4.76 -10.17
C LEU A 62 -5.25 3.24 -10.16
N LEU A 63 -6.17 2.48 -9.57
CA LEU A 63 -6.09 1.01 -9.54
C LEU A 63 -6.15 0.39 -10.94
N LYS A 64 -6.95 0.99 -11.83
CA LYS A 64 -7.04 0.56 -13.23
C LYS A 64 -5.71 0.76 -13.94
N GLU A 65 -5.09 1.94 -13.83
CA GLU A 65 -3.79 2.21 -14.43
C GLU A 65 -2.67 1.33 -13.87
N LEU A 66 -2.66 1.09 -12.56
CA LEU A 66 -1.72 0.15 -11.92
C LEU A 66 -1.86 -1.29 -12.44
N SER A 67 -3.04 -1.67 -12.94
CA SER A 67 -3.25 -2.98 -13.57
C SER A 67 -2.80 -3.04 -15.03
N ASN A 68 -2.77 -1.91 -15.71
CA ASN A 68 -2.33 -1.77 -17.10
C ASN A 68 -0.80 -1.76 -17.22
N HIS A 69 -0.09 -1.21 -16.24
CA HIS A 69 1.36 -1.09 -16.25
C HIS A 69 2.07 -2.23 -15.52
N ARG A 70 2.26 -3.37 -16.21
CA ARG A 70 2.98 -4.53 -15.67
C ARG A 70 4.50 -4.31 -15.65
N GLY A 71 5.17 -4.82 -14.63
CA GLY A 71 6.64 -4.83 -14.52
C GLY A 71 7.26 -3.54 -13.98
N LEU A 72 6.46 -2.48 -13.81
CA LEU A 72 6.91 -1.20 -13.26
C LEU A 72 7.33 -1.37 -11.80
N THR A 73 8.48 -0.82 -11.44
CA THR A 73 8.97 -0.83 -10.05
C THR A 73 8.41 0.38 -9.33
N LEU A 74 7.55 0.13 -8.33
CA LEU A 74 6.92 1.19 -7.55
C LEU A 74 7.83 1.65 -6.41
N ILE A 75 8.44 0.70 -5.73
CA ILE A 75 9.27 0.95 -4.55
C ILE A 75 10.47 0.02 -4.62
N GLU A 76 11.65 0.58 -4.42
CA GLU A 76 12.89 -0.14 -4.19
C GLU A 76 13.59 0.54 -3.02
N THR A 77 13.73 -0.17 -1.90
CA THR A 77 14.31 0.38 -0.67
C THR A 77 15.05 -0.70 0.12
N VAL A 78 15.91 -0.26 1.03
CA VAL A 78 16.66 -1.11 1.95
C VAL A 78 16.38 -0.63 3.37
N SER A 79 15.90 -1.53 4.23
CA SER A 79 15.70 -1.24 5.66
C SER A 79 17.05 -1.02 6.34
N LYS A 80 17.05 -0.35 7.50
CA LYS A 80 18.23 -0.19 8.37
C LYS A 80 18.87 -1.54 8.75
N ASP A 81 18.05 -2.58 8.74
CA ASP A 81 18.43 -3.95 9.10
C ASP A 81 18.96 -4.75 7.89
N GLY A 82 19.23 -4.08 6.76
CA GLY A 82 19.75 -4.69 5.53
C GLY A 82 18.71 -5.44 4.69
N THR A 83 17.44 -5.42 5.09
CA THR A 83 16.34 -6.06 4.33
C THR A 83 16.03 -5.25 3.07
N GLU A 84 16.23 -5.84 1.90
CA GLU A 84 15.86 -5.21 0.63
C GLU A 84 14.39 -5.47 0.32
N ILE A 85 13.63 -4.44 -0.04
CA ILE A 85 12.22 -4.52 -0.42
C ILE A 85 12.04 -3.95 -1.83
N LYS A 86 11.48 -4.76 -2.73
CA LYS A 86 11.17 -4.37 -4.10
C LYS A 86 9.73 -4.70 -4.44
N ILE A 87 8.93 -3.67 -4.70
CA ILE A 87 7.52 -3.80 -5.08
C ILE A 87 7.39 -3.47 -6.56
N LYS A 88 6.86 -4.42 -7.32
CA LYS A 88 6.60 -4.27 -8.77
C LYS A 88 5.15 -4.56 -9.13
N LEU A 89 4.68 -4.05 -10.25
CA LEU A 89 3.35 -4.34 -10.82
C LEU A 89 3.32 -5.59 -11.73
#